data_AF-A0A432WLL0-F1
#
_entry.id   AF-A0A432WLL0-F1
#
_cell.length_a   1.000
_cell.length_b   1.000
_cell.length_c   1.000
_cell.angle_alpha   90.00
_cell.angle_beta   90.00
_cell.angle_gamma   90.00
#
_symmetry.space_group_name_H-M   'P 1'
#
loop_
_entity.id
_entity.type
_entity.pdbx_description
1 polymer ?
#
loop_
_entity_poly.entity_id
_entity_poly.type
_entity_poly.pdbx_seq_one_letter_code
_entity_poly.pdbx_strand_id
1 'polypeptide(L)'
;MSRSEHIPRYWLSRALISTVSSAVILFLFALYPLATMSAWGFALVAAAASYLVYWHLADVMLLRRRAYLGFVTQTDSHWRQRLWSSVWVQLLTAFASVAVALAALSAAARLSWPEWAVLGASILTFQLIQRLVRPSIERHITSEHSASVLLRLSHLLNMVLVVIAMLAVHLWLTEVPDTRHLSVAEVMAQAYQVESARADVQLIGWLLGINAALYSLFWHAIQLLSLGAAWWLTLAVWLVVMLGIAVQVSFIWLVLLGSYAWLNRFLYVNEHKKTYKRAHLSWLFVVIAAGIGWFALELNSENAQSWFQQNEQARQQSRETVDPCAPERLAAAETAVQGQSERVRSEQEQAALLQIEQDIDRIVDDAYANIGQAADDFLDWNFSLLGQYTQLAYLMRGSFGEQGFNELMAEQINSFVALSQSDAMLEAENSLNAALLRRIEQGARAYQRSLGQELEAEGLGAQRFCLALQPVSVDVPELMQKSGVGAGVAPGLLLMSRALAPGSAVAARSGMRRMFAAIMGRLTARAGTAGSAATVGSVCGPGCSLIAGGLVWLGTDLVINYGDEKLNRDAMREALLLSLHEQRDTLKAQLNNEAAVLVLASFAELEARQLEQFNLYRELQRQQ
;
A
#
# COMPACT_ATOMS: atom_id res chain seq x y z
N MET A 1 46.81 -43.75 -10.55
CA MET A 1 46.48 -44.40 -9.26
C MET A 1 44.97 -44.60 -9.20
N SER A 2 44.48 -45.84 -9.09
CA SER A 2 43.07 -46.08 -8.80
C SER A 2 42.86 -46.16 -7.30
N ARG A 3 42.10 -45.22 -6.71
CA ARG A 3 41.44 -45.44 -5.42
C ARG A 3 40.09 -46.07 -5.74
N SER A 4 39.92 -47.35 -5.44
CA SER A 4 38.59 -47.96 -5.43
C SER A 4 37.77 -47.27 -4.34
N GLU A 5 36.72 -46.55 -4.75
CA GLU A 5 35.79 -45.91 -3.83
C GLU A 5 34.90 -46.97 -3.16
N HIS A 6 35.45 -47.64 -2.15
CA HIS A 6 34.66 -48.41 -1.20
C HIS A 6 33.77 -47.45 -0.40
N ILE A 7 32.60 -47.13 -0.96
CA ILE A 7 31.52 -46.41 -0.27
C ILE A 7 31.30 -47.12 1.07
N PRO A 8 31.57 -46.47 2.22
CA PRO A 8 31.59 -47.18 3.48
C PRO A 8 30.19 -47.70 3.82
N ARG A 9 30.07 -48.96 4.26
CA ARG A 9 28.78 -49.55 4.66
C ARG A 9 28.06 -48.73 5.73
N TYR A 10 28.79 -47.99 6.57
CA TYR A 10 28.22 -47.05 7.55
C TYR A 10 27.48 -45.85 6.93
N TRP A 11 27.77 -45.50 5.68
CA TRP A 11 27.15 -44.34 5.03
C TRP A 11 25.74 -44.66 4.53
N LEU A 12 25.58 -45.82 3.87
CA LEU A 12 24.30 -46.31 3.37
C LEU A 12 23.26 -46.47 4.49
N SER A 13 23.67 -46.98 5.66
CA SER A 13 22.78 -47.07 6.83
C SER A 13 22.41 -45.71 7.41
N ARG A 14 23.37 -44.78 7.57
CA ARG A 14 23.10 -43.39 8.04
C ARG A 14 22.13 -42.65 7.09
N ALA A 15 22.30 -42.79 5.78
CA ALA A 15 21.41 -42.23 4.77
C ALA A 15 20.01 -42.86 4.81
N LEU A 16 19.90 -44.18 4.98
CA LEU A 16 18.61 -44.87 5.09
C LEU A 16 17.84 -44.45 6.35
N ILE A 17 18.48 -44.47 7.53
CA ILE A 17 17.84 -44.12 8.82
C ILE A 17 17.31 -42.67 8.79
N SER A 18 18.08 -41.73 8.25
CA SER A 18 17.66 -40.33 8.12
C SER A 18 16.54 -40.11 7.08
N THR A 19 16.51 -40.92 6.02
CA THR A 19 15.37 -40.96 5.06
C THR A 19 14.10 -41.44 5.76
N VAL A 20 14.18 -42.58 6.47
CA VAL A 20 13.04 -43.17 7.19
C VAL A 20 12.53 -42.23 8.28
N SER A 21 13.41 -41.62 9.07
CA SER A 21 13.00 -40.64 10.09
C SER A 21 12.31 -39.41 9.48
N SER A 22 12.75 -38.93 8.32
CA SER A 22 12.12 -37.79 7.64
C SER A 22 10.74 -38.16 7.08
N ALA A 23 10.61 -39.37 6.51
CA ALA A 23 9.34 -39.89 6.03
C ALA A 23 8.34 -40.11 7.17
N VAL A 24 8.77 -40.64 8.32
CA VAL A 24 7.94 -40.77 9.53
C VAL A 24 7.47 -39.41 10.05
N ILE A 25 8.32 -38.38 10.04
CA ILE A 25 7.92 -37.02 10.47
C ILE A 25 6.86 -36.42 9.53
N LEU A 26 7.03 -36.52 8.21
CA LEU A 26 6.00 -36.06 7.26
C LEU A 26 4.70 -36.86 7.42
N PHE A 27 4.79 -38.19 7.58
CA PHE A 27 3.63 -39.06 7.75
C PHE A 27 2.86 -38.76 9.05
N LEU A 28 3.56 -38.42 10.14
CA LEU A 28 2.92 -37.97 11.38
C LEU A 28 2.22 -36.61 11.22
N PHE A 29 2.81 -35.66 10.49
CA PHE A 29 2.15 -34.37 10.19
C PHE A 29 0.92 -34.54 9.27
N ALA A 30 0.93 -35.53 8.36
CA ALA A 30 -0.20 -35.84 7.49
C ALA A 30 -1.33 -36.61 8.20
N LEU A 31 -0.99 -37.53 9.12
CA LEU A 31 -1.98 -38.32 9.87
C LEU A 31 -2.58 -37.60 11.08
N TYR A 32 -1.87 -36.64 11.67
CA TYR A 32 -2.33 -35.91 12.85
C TYR A 32 -2.49 -34.41 12.49
N PRO A 33 -3.59 -34.04 11.80
CA PRO A 33 -3.78 -32.68 11.30
C PRO A 33 -3.96 -31.70 12.45
N LEU A 34 -3.47 -30.48 12.26
CA LEU A 34 -3.38 -29.46 13.31
C LEU A 34 -4.75 -29.13 13.94
N ALA A 35 -5.82 -29.10 13.14
CA ALA A 35 -7.18 -28.79 13.59
C ALA A 35 -7.72 -29.73 14.68
N THR A 36 -7.33 -31.02 14.65
CA THR A 36 -7.80 -32.04 15.62
C THR A 36 -6.83 -32.25 16.79
N MET A 37 -5.85 -31.37 17.00
CA MET A 37 -4.92 -31.47 18.12
C MET A 37 -5.52 -30.85 19.39
N SER A 38 -5.51 -31.61 20.49
CA SER A 38 -5.75 -31.03 21.82
C SER A 38 -4.63 -30.04 22.18
N ALA A 39 -4.90 -29.09 23.08
CA ALA A 39 -3.91 -28.07 23.49
C ALA A 39 -2.56 -28.67 23.91
N TRP A 40 -2.58 -29.80 24.63
CA TRP A 40 -1.37 -30.54 25.02
C TRP A 40 -0.71 -31.30 23.86
N GLY A 41 -1.50 -31.90 22.96
CA GLY A 41 -0.97 -32.53 21.75
C GLY A 41 -0.24 -31.53 20.86
N PHE A 42 -0.87 -30.38 20.61
CA PHE A 42 -0.29 -29.24 19.90
C PHE A 42 1.00 -28.74 20.57
N ALA A 43 0.97 -28.49 21.88
CA ALA A 43 2.14 -28.00 22.62
C ALA A 43 3.34 -28.98 22.55
N LEU A 44 3.09 -30.29 22.65
CA LEU A 44 4.12 -31.33 22.53
C LEU A 44 4.68 -31.41 21.09
N VAL A 45 3.81 -31.41 20.08
CA VAL A 45 4.24 -31.46 18.66
C VAL A 45 5.00 -30.19 18.27
N ALA A 46 4.52 -29.02 18.67
CA ALA A 46 5.20 -27.74 18.46
C ALA A 46 6.58 -27.71 19.13
N ALA A 47 6.71 -28.15 20.38
CA ALA A 47 8.00 -28.21 21.08
C ALA A 47 8.97 -29.23 20.45
N ALA A 48 8.48 -30.39 20.01
CA ALA A 48 9.29 -31.40 19.31
C ALA A 48 9.81 -30.87 17.96
N ALA A 49 8.94 -30.26 17.16
CA ALA A 49 9.32 -29.61 15.90
C ALA A 49 10.31 -28.45 16.13
N SER A 50 10.08 -27.62 17.16
CA SER A 50 10.99 -26.53 17.56
C SER A 50 12.37 -27.07 17.91
N TYR A 51 12.45 -28.15 18.70
CA TYR A 51 13.70 -28.77 19.09
C TYR A 51 14.49 -29.34 17.88
N LEU A 52 13.81 -29.92 16.89
CA LEU A 52 14.43 -30.35 15.64
C LEU A 52 14.97 -29.14 14.86
N VAL A 53 14.14 -28.13 14.58
CA VAL A 53 14.54 -26.90 13.87
C VAL A 53 15.73 -26.22 14.54
N TYR A 54 15.74 -26.17 15.88
CA TYR A 54 16.84 -25.62 16.67
C TYR A 54 18.18 -26.29 16.36
N TRP A 55 18.24 -27.62 16.18
CA TRP A 55 19.50 -28.29 15.84
C TRP A 55 20.10 -27.80 14.52
N HIS A 56 19.27 -27.63 13.49
CA HIS A 56 19.74 -27.11 12.20
C HIS A 56 20.12 -25.63 12.27
N LEU A 57 19.23 -24.79 12.82
CA LEU A 57 19.48 -23.34 12.91
C LEU A 57 20.69 -23.01 13.79
N ALA A 58 20.89 -23.72 14.92
CA ALA A 58 22.02 -23.48 15.81
C ALA A 58 23.36 -23.86 15.19
N ASP A 59 23.41 -24.87 14.32
CA ASP A 59 24.60 -25.19 13.52
C ASP A 59 24.90 -24.05 12.53
N VAL A 60 23.90 -23.61 11.75
CA VAL A 60 24.08 -22.56 10.73
C VAL A 60 24.42 -21.19 11.34
N MET A 61 23.74 -20.78 12.42
CA MET A 61 23.96 -19.48 13.07
C MET A 61 25.32 -19.44 13.79
N LEU A 62 25.71 -20.51 14.47
CA LEU A 62 27.05 -20.58 15.09
C LEU A 62 28.15 -20.67 14.03
N LEU A 63 27.94 -21.35 12.90
CA LEU A 63 28.91 -21.37 11.79
C LEU A 63 29.14 -19.96 11.22
N ARG A 64 28.07 -19.22 10.88
CA ARG A 64 28.17 -17.83 10.41
C ARG A 64 28.89 -16.94 11.43
N ARG A 65 28.52 -17.03 12.71
CA ARG A 65 29.14 -16.23 13.77
C ARG A 65 30.62 -16.57 13.99
N ARG A 66 31.00 -17.85 13.88
CA ARG A 66 32.40 -18.29 14.01
C ARG A 66 33.26 -17.89 12.84
N ALA A 67 32.73 -17.89 11.62
CA ALA A 67 33.41 -17.34 10.45
C ALA A 67 33.66 -15.83 10.63
N TYR A 68 32.63 -15.07 11.01
CA TYR A 68 32.75 -13.63 11.27
C TYR A 68 33.74 -13.32 12.41
N LEU A 69 33.61 -13.97 13.57
CA LEU A 69 34.57 -13.79 14.69
C LEU A 69 35.98 -14.26 14.30
N GLY A 70 36.11 -15.32 13.50
CA GLY A 70 37.38 -15.84 13.01
C GLY A 70 38.13 -14.85 12.10
N PHE A 71 37.38 -14.06 11.32
CA PHE A 71 37.89 -13.00 10.45
C PHE A 71 38.17 -11.69 11.20
N VAL A 72 37.29 -11.27 12.11
CA VAL A 72 37.33 -9.95 12.77
C VAL A 72 38.15 -9.94 14.07
N THR A 73 38.34 -11.08 14.76
CA THR A 73 38.95 -11.10 16.10
C THR A 73 40.19 -11.99 16.18
N GLN A 74 41.24 -11.47 16.82
CA GLN A 74 42.48 -12.21 17.12
C GLN A 74 42.20 -13.52 17.86
N THR A 75 43.06 -14.52 17.63
CA THR A 75 42.94 -15.91 18.14
C THR A 75 42.70 -15.98 19.65
N ASP A 76 43.45 -15.21 20.41
CA ASP A 76 43.56 -15.33 21.87
C ASP A 76 42.65 -14.36 22.63
N SER A 77 41.78 -13.64 21.91
CA SER A 77 40.84 -12.69 22.51
C SER A 77 39.83 -13.39 23.42
N HIS A 78 39.77 -12.97 24.70
CA HIS A 78 38.73 -13.40 25.63
C HIS A 78 37.30 -13.14 25.11
N TRP A 79 37.11 -12.06 24.33
CA TRP A 79 35.83 -11.78 23.66
C TRP A 79 35.52 -12.83 22.60
N ARG A 80 36.50 -13.22 21.77
CA ARG A 80 36.33 -14.32 20.80
C ARG A 80 35.88 -15.59 21.52
N GLN A 81 36.57 -16.00 22.59
CA GLN A 81 36.24 -17.20 23.37
C GLN A 81 34.83 -17.15 23.97
N ARG A 82 34.45 -16.05 24.64
CA ARG A 82 33.13 -15.89 25.29
C ARG A 82 31.98 -15.82 24.30
N LEU A 83 32.22 -15.32 23.08
CA LEU A 83 31.21 -15.18 22.03
C LEU A 83 31.11 -16.42 21.10
N TRP A 84 32.12 -17.31 21.08
CA TRP A 84 32.21 -18.52 20.25
C TRP A 84 31.12 -19.58 20.51
N SER A 85 30.60 -19.59 21.74
CA SER A 85 29.57 -20.50 22.27
C SER A 85 28.41 -19.74 22.93
N SER A 86 28.26 -18.44 22.59
CA SER A 86 27.33 -17.50 23.22
C SER A 86 25.93 -18.06 23.47
N VAL A 87 25.50 -18.03 24.72
CA VAL A 87 24.15 -18.47 25.14
C VAL A 87 23.06 -17.61 24.50
N TRP A 88 23.28 -16.29 24.36
CA TRP A 88 22.32 -15.37 23.74
C TRP A 88 21.89 -15.76 22.32
N VAL A 89 22.83 -16.19 21.46
CA VAL A 89 22.47 -16.66 20.11
C VAL A 89 21.75 -18.01 20.15
N GLN A 90 22.06 -18.88 21.12
CA GLN A 90 21.30 -20.13 21.30
C GLN A 90 19.87 -19.85 21.78
N LEU A 91 19.65 -18.92 22.73
CA LEU A 91 18.32 -18.49 23.17
C LEU A 91 17.51 -17.87 22.01
N LEU A 92 18.10 -16.92 21.27
CA LEU A 92 17.44 -16.30 20.11
C LEU A 92 17.13 -17.33 19.02
N THR A 93 18.02 -18.31 18.81
CA THR A 93 17.77 -19.43 17.89
C THR A 93 16.65 -20.36 18.38
N ALA A 94 16.48 -20.54 19.70
CA ALA A 94 15.37 -21.29 20.25
C ALA A 94 14.03 -20.57 20.00
N PHE A 95 13.92 -19.26 20.28
CA PHE A 95 12.72 -18.49 19.95
C PHE A 95 12.41 -18.51 18.44
N ALA A 96 13.42 -18.34 17.59
CA ALA A 96 13.26 -18.45 16.14
C ALA A 96 12.80 -19.86 15.70
N SER A 97 13.28 -20.92 16.37
CA SER A 97 12.85 -22.29 16.08
C SER A 97 11.39 -22.57 16.45
N VAL A 98 10.86 -21.89 17.49
CA VAL A 98 9.43 -21.96 17.84
C VAL A 98 8.58 -21.30 16.76
N ALA A 99 8.94 -20.08 16.35
CA ALA A 99 8.22 -19.38 15.29
C ALA A 99 8.21 -20.18 13.97
N VAL A 100 9.35 -20.77 13.58
CA VAL A 100 9.46 -21.64 12.41
C VAL A 100 8.66 -22.94 12.57
N ALA A 101 8.63 -23.55 13.76
CA ALA A 101 7.84 -24.76 14.00
C ALA A 101 6.32 -24.51 13.95
N LEU A 102 5.85 -23.39 14.51
CA LEU A 102 4.44 -22.97 14.41
C LEU A 102 4.05 -22.68 12.96
N ALA A 103 4.92 -21.98 12.21
CA ALA A 103 4.73 -21.75 10.78
C ALA A 103 4.74 -23.07 9.98
N ALA A 104 5.61 -24.03 10.32
CA ALA A 104 5.67 -25.34 9.67
C ALA A 104 4.41 -26.18 9.91
N LEU A 105 3.85 -26.15 11.13
CA LEU A 105 2.61 -26.86 11.46
C LEU A 105 1.39 -26.22 10.78
N SER A 106 1.29 -24.89 10.78
CA SER A 106 0.22 -24.20 10.05
C SER A 106 0.34 -24.42 8.52
N ALA A 107 1.56 -24.38 7.97
CA ALA A 107 1.83 -24.69 6.57
C ALA A 107 1.44 -26.13 6.20
N ALA A 108 1.73 -27.10 7.07
CA ALA A 108 1.40 -28.52 6.86
C ALA A 108 -0.11 -28.78 6.92
N ALA A 109 -0.84 -28.08 7.80
CA ALA A 109 -2.27 -28.27 8.01
C ALA A 109 -3.16 -27.95 6.80
N ARG A 110 -2.62 -27.27 5.78
CA ARG A 110 -3.35 -26.87 4.56
C ARG A 110 -2.85 -27.56 3.29
N LEU A 111 -1.93 -28.52 3.40
CA LEU A 111 -1.44 -29.30 2.26
C LEU A 111 -2.45 -30.37 1.81
N SER A 112 -2.77 -30.37 0.53
CA SER A 112 -3.53 -31.41 -0.15
C SER A 112 -2.72 -32.71 -0.36
N TRP A 113 -3.39 -33.83 -0.64
CA TRP A 113 -2.73 -35.11 -0.89
C TRP A 113 -1.68 -35.11 -2.02
N PRO A 114 -1.88 -34.42 -3.16
CA PRO A 114 -0.84 -34.26 -4.17
C PRO A 114 0.40 -33.52 -3.66
N GLU A 115 0.25 -32.49 -2.84
CA GLU A 115 1.37 -31.74 -2.24
C GLU A 115 2.12 -32.60 -1.21
N TRP A 116 1.42 -33.39 -0.40
CA TRP A 116 2.03 -34.40 0.47
C TRP A 116 2.85 -35.43 -0.30
N ALA A 117 2.37 -35.86 -1.47
CA ALA A 117 3.12 -36.76 -2.35
C ALA A 117 4.39 -36.09 -2.91
N VAL A 118 4.31 -34.81 -3.30
CA VAL A 118 5.49 -34.02 -3.71
C VAL A 118 6.50 -33.88 -2.56
N LEU A 119 6.07 -33.60 -1.33
CA LEU A 119 6.98 -33.57 -0.17
C LEU A 119 7.60 -34.94 0.13
N GLY A 120 6.82 -36.02 0.06
CA GLY A 120 7.33 -37.38 0.24
C GLY A 120 8.41 -37.75 -0.79
N ALA A 121 8.13 -37.49 -2.07
CA ALA A 121 9.10 -37.66 -3.15
C ALA A 121 10.35 -36.78 -2.95
N SER A 122 10.18 -35.58 -2.40
CA SER A 122 11.27 -34.62 -2.20
C SER A 122 12.38 -35.09 -1.24
N ILE A 123 12.10 -36.05 -0.36
CA ILE A 123 13.12 -36.68 0.50
C ILE A 123 14.08 -37.52 -0.36
N LEU A 124 13.57 -38.20 -1.38
CA LEU A 124 14.37 -39.05 -2.28
C LEU A 124 15.25 -38.19 -3.21
N THR A 125 14.71 -37.09 -3.74
CA THR A 125 15.50 -36.13 -4.54
C THR A 125 16.57 -35.43 -3.70
N PHE A 126 16.26 -35.06 -2.45
CA PHE A 126 17.26 -34.51 -1.52
C PHE A 126 18.42 -35.49 -1.27
N GLN A 127 18.13 -36.78 -1.07
CA GLN A 127 19.14 -37.82 -0.92
C GLN A 127 19.99 -37.99 -2.18
N LEU A 128 19.39 -37.93 -3.37
CA LEU A 128 20.11 -37.98 -4.65
C LEU A 128 21.04 -36.77 -4.82
N ILE A 129 20.52 -35.56 -4.59
CA ILE A 129 21.30 -34.32 -4.64
C ILE A 129 22.45 -34.36 -3.62
N GLN A 130 22.23 -34.89 -2.41
CA GLN A 130 23.29 -35.02 -1.40
C GLN A 130 24.42 -35.95 -1.85
N ARG A 131 24.12 -37.03 -2.59
CA ARG A 131 25.14 -37.90 -3.19
C ARG A 131 25.95 -37.18 -4.26
N LEU A 132 25.29 -36.41 -5.14
CA LEU A 132 25.92 -35.70 -6.25
C LEU A 132 26.78 -34.50 -5.78
N VAL A 133 26.32 -33.76 -4.76
CA VAL A 133 27.00 -32.56 -4.25
C VAL A 133 28.18 -32.90 -3.33
N ARG A 134 28.13 -34.05 -2.63
CA ARG A 134 29.13 -34.45 -1.62
C ARG A 134 30.58 -34.39 -2.11
N PRO A 135 30.98 -34.99 -3.25
CA PRO A 135 32.38 -34.99 -3.67
C PRO A 135 32.93 -33.58 -3.94
N SER A 136 32.08 -32.66 -4.41
CA SER A 136 32.46 -31.26 -4.64
C SER A 136 32.65 -30.49 -3.34
N ILE A 137 31.87 -30.79 -2.29
CA ILE A 137 32.01 -30.16 -0.98
C ILE A 137 33.23 -30.73 -0.22
N GLU A 138 33.41 -32.05 -0.19
CA GLU A 138 34.49 -32.71 0.53
C GLU A 138 35.89 -32.43 -0.04
N ARG A 139 35.99 -31.96 -1.30
CA ARG A 139 37.23 -31.49 -1.92
C ARG A 139 37.66 -30.08 -1.48
N HIS A 140 36.72 -29.22 -1.06
CA HIS A 140 36.99 -27.79 -0.86
C HIS A 140 36.70 -27.28 0.56
N ILE A 141 36.00 -28.05 1.41
CA ILE A 141 35.55 -27.62 2.74
C ILE A 141 36.06 -28.57 3.82
N THR A 142 36.56 -27.98 4.92
CA THR A 142 37.06 -28.72 6.09
C THR A 142 36.01 -29.65 6.70
N SER A 143 36.47 -30.78 7.24
CA SER A 143 35.60 -31.84 7.77
C SER A 143 34.70 -31.41 8.95
N GLU A 144 35.06 -30.37 9.71
CA GLU A 144 34.19 -29.81 10.77
C GLU A 144 32.94 -29.11 10.19
N HIS A 145 32.97 -28.65 8.94
CA HIS A 145 31.91 -27.79 8.37
C HIS A 145 31.25 -28.36 7.10
N SER A 146 31.86 -29.36 6.46
CA SER A 146 31.34 -30.00 5.25
C SER A 146 29.90 -30.50 5.40
N ALA A 147 29.53 -31.08 6.54
CA ALA A 147 28.19 -31.60 6.80
C ALA A 147 27.10 -30.50 6.78
N SER A 148 27.31 -29.39 7.49
CA SER A 148 26.33 -28.29 7.55
C SER A 148 26.21 -27.55 6.22
N VAL A 149 27.30 -27.40 5.47
CA VAL A 149 27.27 -26.78 4.12
C VAL A 149 26.61 -27.72 3.11
N LEU A 150 26.91 -29.02 3.15
CA LEU A 150 26.28 -30.04 2.30
C LEU A 150 24.76 -30.07 2.50
N LEU A 151 24.29 -30.16 3.75
CA LEU A 151 22.85 -30.10 4.06
C LEU A 151 22.18 -28.84 3.48
N ARG A 152 22.80 -27.67 3.66
CA ARG A 152 22.25 -26.40 3.16
C ARG A 152 22.23 -26.31 1.63
N LEU A 153 23.30 -26.71 0.95
CA LEU A 153 23.36 -26.66 -0.52
C LEU A 153 22.44 -27.69 -1.16
N SER A 154 22.39 -28.92 -0.63
CA SER A 154 21.44 -29.94 -1.09
C SER A 154 20.00 -29.52 -0.87
N HIS A 155 19.69 -28.83 0.24
CA HIS A 155 18.36 -28.27 0.48
C HIS A 155 18.00 -27.18 -0.53
N LEU A 156 18.87 -26.19 -0.77
CA LEU A 156 18.61 -25.11 -1.73
C LEU A 156 18.34 -25.65 -3.15
N LEU A 157 19.11 -26.63 -3.60
CA LEU A 157 18.90 -27.29 -4.89
C LEU A 157 17.61 -28.13 -4.92
N ASN A 158 17.27 -28.80 -3.80
CA ASN A 158 16.02 -29.55 -3.70
C ASN A 158 14.80 -28.63 -3.70
N MET A 159 14.87 -27.48 -3.02
CA MET A 159 13.79 -26.49 -2.95
C MET A 159 13.40 -25.97 -4.34
N VAL A 160 14.35 -25.77 -5.26
CA VAL A 160 14.02 -25.39 -6.64
C VAL A 160 13.15 -26.45 -7.31
N LEU A 161 13.51 -27.74 -7.19
CA LEU A 161 12.71 -28.84 -7.74
C LEU A 161 11.33 -28.95 -7.07
N VAL A 162 11.26 -28.79 -5.75
CA VAL A 162 10.00 -28.87 -5.00
C VAL A 162 9.07 -27.71 -5.33
N VAL A 163 9.58 -26.48 -5.46
CA VAL A 163 8.76 -25.32 -5.82
C VAL A 163 8.20 -25.46 -7.24
N ILE A 164 8.99 -25.98 -8.18
CA ILE A 164 8.51 -26.29 -9.54
C ILE A 164 7.43 -27.39 -9.51
N ALA A 165 7.64 -28.46 -8.74
CA ALA A 165 6.66 -29.54 -8.60
C ALA A 165 5.38 -29.12 -7.85
N MET A 166 5.48 -28.26 -6.85
CA MET A 166 4.32 -27.68 -6.16
C MET A 166 3.56 -26.70 -7.04
N LEU A 167 4.25 -25.88 -7.84
CA LEU A 167 3.58 -25.01 -8.81
C LEU A 167 2.86 -25.82 -9.88
N ALA A 168 3.44 -26.93 -10.35
CA ALA A 168 2.78 -27.88 -11.25
C ALA A 168 1.49 -28.45 -10.63
N VAL A 169 1.52 -28.84 -9.36
CA VAL A 169 0.31 -29.28 -8.63
C VAL A 169 -0.72 -28.14 -8.55
N HIS A 170 -0.32 -26.91 -8.24
CA HIS A 170 -1.24 -25.78 -8.14
C HIS A 170 -1.83 -25.34 -9.50
N LEU A 171 -1.11 -25.55 -10.61
CA LEU A 171 -1.58 -25.21 -11.96
C LEU A 171 -2.52 -26.26 -12.57
N TRP A 172 -2.43 -27.53 -12.15
CA TRP A 172 -3.11 -28.65 -12.81
C TRP A 172 -3.99 -29.52 -11.91
N LEU A 173 -3.93 -29.39 -10.58
CA LEU A 173 -4.70 -30.21 -9.64
C LEU A 173 -5.47 -29.43 -8.56
N THR A 174 -5.15 -28.18 -8.27
CA THR A 174 -5.92 -27.37 -7.30
C THR A 174 -6.92 -26.47 -8.00
N GLU A 175 -8.21 -26.75 -7.82
CA GLU A 175 -9.27 -25.81 -8.17
C GLU A 175 -9.26 -24.62 -7.20
N VAL A 176 -9.22 -23.39 -7.74
CA VAL A 176 -9.25 -22.16 -6.95
C VAL A 176 -10.60 -21.47 -7.17
N PRO A 177 -11.42 -21.25 -6.13
CA PRO A 177 -12.74 -20.64 -6.28
C PRO A 177 -12.62 -19.19 -6.79
N ASP A 178 -13.50 -18.75 -7.70
CA ASP A 178 -13.49 -17.37 -8.17
C ASP A 178 -14.03 -16.43 -7.07
N THR A 179 -13.15 -15.56 -6.58
CA THR A 179 -13.44 -14.58 -5.51
C THR A 179 -13.53 -13.14 -6.03
N ARG A 180 -13.48 -12.90 -7.35
CA ARG A 180 -13.48 -11.55 -7.95
C ARG A 180 -14.74 -10.73 -7.67
N HIS A 181 -15.81 -11.39 -7.22
CA HIS A 181 -17.08 -10.78 -6.87
C HIS A 181 -17.18 -10.36 -5.40
N LEU A 182 -16.14 -10.60 -4.59
CA LEU A 182 -16.05 -10.27 -3.17
C LEU A 182 -15.00 -9.17 -2.95
N SER A 183 -15.17 -8.36 -1.90
CA SER A 183 -14.12 -7.44 -1.47
C SER A 183 -12.98 -8.16 -0.74
N VAL A 184 -11.80 -7.54 -0.73
CA VAL A 184 -10.60 -8.04 -0.03
C VAL A 184 -10.90 -8.34 1.46
N ALA A 185 -11.72 -7.52 2.11
CA ALA A 185 -12.12 -7.69 3.49
C ALA A 185 -13.00 -8.95 3.70
N GLU A 186 -13.97 -9.17 2.81
CA GLU A 186 -14.85 -10.34 2.85
C GLU A 186 -14.09 -11.63 2.58
N VAL A 187 -13.20 -11.65 1.58
CA VAL A 187 -12.35 -12.82 1.25
C VAL A 187 -11.48 -13.23 2.45
N MET A 188 -10.83 -12.27 3.11
CA MET A 188 -10.03 -12.55 4.30
C MET A 188 -10.90 -13.00 5.48
N ALA A 189 -12.03 -12.33 5.75
CA ALA A 189 -12.91 -12.64 6.87
C ALA A 189 -13.55 -14.04 6.72
N GLN A 190 -14.05 -14.37 5.54
CA GLN A 190 -14.65 -15.67 5.25
C GLN A 190 -13.62 -16.79 5.36
N ALA A 191 -12.42 -16.62 4.77
CA ALA A 191 -11.35 -17.61 4.86
C ALA A 191 -10.84 -17.79 6.31
N TYR A 192 -10.75 -16.71 7.08
CA TYR A 192 -10.41 -16.76 8.49
C TYR A 192 -11.47 -17.52 9.30
N GLN A 193 -12.75 -17.18 9.16
CA GLN A 193 -13.84 -17.78 9.91
C GLN A 193 -13.97 -19.28 9.62
N VAL A 194 -13.95 -19.69 8.34
CA VAL A 194 -14.12 -21.09 7.92
C VAL A 194 -13.01 -22.00 8.44
N GLU A 195 -11.77 -21.53 8.49
CA GLU A 195 -10.63 -22.36 8.94
C GLU A 195 -10.36 -22.22 10.45
N SER A 196 -10.71 -21.09 11.08
CA SER A 196 -10.63 -20.94 12.54
C SER A 196 -11.67 -21.77 13.28
N ALA A 197 -12.89 -21.90 12.72
CA ALA A 197 -13.98 -22.69 13.30
C ALA A 197 -13.77 -24.22 13.24
N ARG A 198 -12.69 -24.71 12.60
CA ARG A 198 -12.36 -26.15 12.52
C ARG A 198 -11.56 -26.68 13.71
N ALA A 199 -11.14 -25.83 14.64
CA ALA A 199 -10.26 -26.21 15.74
C ALA A 199 -10.86 -25.91 17.12
N ASP A 200 -10.92 -26.92 17.98
CA ASP A 200 -11.45 -26.84 19.35
C ASP A 200 -10.62 -25.95 20.31
N VAL A 201 -9.44 -25.51 19.85
CA VAL A 201 -8.48 -24.69 20.60
C VAL A 201 -8.31 -23.36 19.88
N GLN A 202 -8.72 -22.25 20.49
CA GLN A 202 -8.72 -20.93 19.87
C GLN A 202 -7.36 -20.53 19.25
N LEU A 203 -6.24 -20.82 19.93
CA LEU A 203 -4.89 -20.56 19.43
C LEU A 203 -4.57 -21.29 18.11
N ILE A 204 -5.09 -22.51 17.95
CA ILE A 204 -4.97 -23.27 16.69
C ILE A 204 -5.88 -22.64 15.62
N GLY A 205 -7.12 -22.30 16.00
CA GLY A 205 -8.04 -21.59 15.11
C GLY A 205 -7.45 -20.28 14.56
N TRP A 206 -6.73 -19.51 15.37
CA TRP A 206 -6.00 -18.32 14.92
C TRP A 206 -4.86 -18.66 13.94
N LEU A 207 -4.05 -19.69 14.23
CA LEU A 207 -2.94 -20.11 13.35
C LEU A 207 -3.43 -20.65 11.99
N LEU A 208 -4.58 -21.32 11.96
CA LEU A 208 -5.24 -21.77 10.74
C LEU A 208 -5.90 -20.60 9.99
N GLY A 209 -6.71 -19.80 10.69
CA GLY A 209 -7.45 -18.68 10.11
C GLY A 209 -6.56 -17.59 9.52
N ILE A 210 -5.44 -17.23 10.17
CA ILE A 210 -4.47 -16.26 9.63
C ILE A 210 -3.81 -16.80 8.35
N ASN A 211 -3.38 -18.06 8.36
CA ASN A 211 -2.76 -18.70 7.19
C ASN A 211 -3.76 -18.87 6.02
N ALA A 212 -5.02 -19.14 6.34
CA ALA A 212 -6.12 -19.18 5.37
C ALA A 212 -6.40 -17.80 4.76
N ALA A 213 -6.55 -16.76 5.60
CA ALA A 213 -6.80 -15.40 5.14
C ALA A 213 -5.67 -14.87 4.25
N LEU A 214 -4.41 -15.08 4.64
CA LEU A 214 -3.24 -14.69 3.83
C LEU A 214 -3.19 -15.42 2.48
N TYR A 215 -3.56 -16.71 2.45
CA TYR A 215 -3.58 -17.51 1.23
C TYR A 215 -4.75 -17.15 0.30
N SER A 216 -5.94 -16.89 0.84
CA SER A 216 -7.10 -16.46 0.06
C SER A 216 -6.93 -15.04 -0.47
N LEU A 217 -6.38 -14.12 0.33
CA LEU A 217 -5.90 -12.82 -0.12
C LEU A 217 -4.91 -12.96 -1.29
N PHE A 218 -3.98 -13.91 -1.17
CA PHE A 218 -2.96 -14.15 -2.19
C PHE A 218 -3.56 -14.64 -3.52
N TRP A 219 -4.47 -15.61 -3.49
CA TRP A 219 -5.18 -16.07 -4.70
C TRP A 219 -6.13 -15.03 -5.28
N HIS A 220 -6.80 -14.24 -4.43
CA HIS A 220 -7.64 -13.12 -4.86
C HIS A 220 -6.80 -12.06 -5.61
N ALA A 221 -5.61 -11.72 -5.10
CA ALA A 221 -4.69 -10.81 -5.78
C ALA A 221 -4.27 -11.32 -7.17
N ILE A 222 -4.00 -12.63 -7.31
CA ILE A 222 -3.75 -13.26 -8.63
C ILE A 222 -4.98 -13.14 -9.54
N GLN A 223 -6.18 -13.42 -9.01
CA GLN A 223 -7.43 -13.37 -9.77
C GLN A 223 -7.77 -11.96 -10.29
N LEU A 224 -7.50 -10.92 -9.50
CA LEU A 224 -7.61 -9.52 -9.94
C LEU A 224 -6.56 -9.18 -11.01
N LEU A 225 -5.27 -9.48 -10.74
CA LEU A 225 -4.17 -9.11 -11.64
C LEU A 225 -4.11 -9.95 -12.92
N SER A 226 -4.81 -11.09 -12.98
CA SER A 226 -4.93 -11.91 -14.20
C SER A 226 -5.74 -11.26 -15.33
N LEU A 227 -6.51 -10.21 -15.05
CA LEU A 227 -7.40 -9.56 -16.02
C LEU A 227 -6.68 -8.42 -16.76
N GLY A 228 -6.03 -8.74 -17.88
CA GLY A 228 -5.49 -7.76 -18.82
C GLY A 228 -4.20 -7.04 -18.41
N ALA A 229 -3.58 -7.42 -17.28
CA ALA A 229 -2.31 -6.82 -16.85
C ALA A 229 -1.16 -7.11 -17.84
N ALA A 230 -0.20 -6.19 -17.89
CA ALA A 230 1.00 -6.33 -18.71
C ALA A 230 1.83 -7.55 -18.27
N TRP A 231 2.48 -8.22 -19.23
CA TRP A 231 3.20 -9.48 -19.01
C TRP A 231 4.23 -9.45 -17.87
N TRP A 232 4.84 -8.28 -17.60
CA TRP A 232 5.81 -8.10 -16.53
C TRP A 232 5.17 -8.03 -15.13
N LEU A 233 3.94 -7.51 -15.01
CA LEU A 233 3.13 -7.61 -13.78
C LEU A 233 2.76 -9.06 -13.53
N THR A 234 2.28 -9.77 -14.58
CA THR A 234 1.97 -11.20 -14.50
C THR A 234 3.18 -12.03 -14.07
N LEU A 235 4.37 -11.73 -14.61
CA LEU A 235 5.63 -12.37 -14.21
C LEU A 235 6.03 -12.02 -12.76
N ALA A 236 5.87 -10.77 -12.33
CA ALA A 236 6.10 -10.37 -10.94
C ALA A 236 5.17 -11.11 -9.98
N VAL A 237 3.88 -11.24 -10.31
CA VAL A 237 2.90 -12.04 -9.55
C VAL A 237 3.35 -13.49 -9.45
N TRP A 238 3.73 -14.14 -10.55
CA TRP A 238 4.22 -15.53 -10.52
C TRP A 238 5.52 -15.70 -9.71
N LEU A 239 6.40 -14.69 -9.66
CA LEU A 239 7.56 -14.71 -8.77
C LEU A 239 7.15 -14.64 -7.29
N VAL A 240 6.11 -13.88 -6.94
CA VAL A 240 5.54 -13.90 -5.57
C VAL A 240 4.85 -15.24 -5.29
N VAL A 241 4.20 -15.90 -6.28
CA VAL A 241 3.65 -17.27 -6.12
C VAL A 241 4.76 -18.26 -5.78
N MET A 242 5.83 -18.29 -6.58
CA MET A 242 6.97 -19.16 -6.30
C MET A 242 7.62 -18.84 -4.95
N LEU A 243 7.70 -17.57 -4.54
CA LEU A 243 8.22 -17.18 -3.24
C LEU A 243 7.33 -17.65 -2.07
N GLY A 244 6.01 -17.51 -2.18
CA GLY A 244 5.05 -17.98 -1.18
C GLY A 244 5.13 -19.50 -0.98
N ILE A 245 5.08 -20.25 -2.08
CA ILE A 245 5.27 -21.71 -2.08
C ILE A 245 6.65 -22.08 -1.50
N ALA A 246 7.71 -21.38 -1.90
CA ALA A 246 9.06 -21.63 -1.38
C ALA A 246 9.14 -21.41 0.14
N VAL A 247 8.50 -20.37 0.67
CA VAL A 247 8.46 -20.07 2.11
C VAL A 247 7.66 -21.14 2.87
N GLN A 248 6.46 -21.48 2.42
CA GLN A 248 5.60 -22.51 3.02
C GLN A 248 6.33 -23.87 3.11
N VAL A 249 6.90 -24.32 2.00
CA VAL A 249 7.67 -25.57 1.92
C VAL A 249 8.96 -25.50 2.76
N SER A 250 9.63 -24.34 2.81
CA SER A 250 10.87 -24.17 3.59
C SER A 250 10.66 -24.38 5.08
N PHE A 251 9.54 -23.93 5.66
CA PHE A 251 9.27 -24.13 7.09
C PHE A 251 9.21 -25.63 7.45
N ILE A 252 8.50 -26.43 6.65
CA ILE A 252 8.42 -27.88 6.84
C ILE A 252 9.79 -28.54 6.62
N TRP A 253 10.51 -28.13 5.58
CA TRP A 253 11.86 -28.65 5.31
C TRP A 253 12.90 -28.28 6.38
N LEU A 254 12.74 -27.18 7.11
CA LEU A 254 13.59 -26.84 8.27
C LEU A 254 13.41 -27.82 9.43
N VAL A 255 12.21 -28.40 9.62
CA VAL A 255 11.97 -29.48 10.60
C VAL A 255 12.70 -30.76 10.18
N LEU A 256 12.63 -31.12 8.89
CA LEU A 256 13.32 -32.28 8.34
C LEU A 256 14.85 -32.11 8.40
N LEU A 257 15.39 -30.95 8.04
CA LEU A 257 16.81 -30.64 8.21
C LEU A 257 17.25 -30.70 9.67
N GLY A 258 16.33 -30.39 10.59
CA GLY A 258 16.47 -30.60 12.03
C GLY A 258 16.68 -32.07 12.40
N SER A 259 15.82 -32.98 11.92
CA SER A 259 15.98 -34.42 12.17
C SER A 259 17.24 -34.98 11.49
N TYR A 260 17.58 -34.55 10.27
CA TYR A 260 18.85 -34.86 9.62
C TYR A 260 20.07 -34.43 10.45
N ALA A 261 20.08 -33.21 11.00
CA ALA A 261 21.18 -32.71 11.82
C ALA A 261 21.28 -33.47 13.16
N TRP A 262 20.13 -33.69 13.82
CA TRP A 262 20.05 -34.40 15.09
C TRP A 262 20.50 -35.86 14.98
N LEU A 263 19.98 -36.63 14.01
CA LEU A 263 20.36 -38.03 13.79
C LEU A 263 21.83 -38.21 13.41
N ASN A 264 22.33 -37.40 12.48
CA ASN A 264 23.75 -37.46 12.10
C ASN A 264 24.64 -37.21 13.33
N ARG A 265 24.28 -36.27 14.20
CA ARG A 265 25.04 -35.98 15.43
C ARG A 265 24.92 -37.09 16.47
N PHE A 266 23.72 -37.61 16.73
CA PHE A 266 23.49 -38.70 17.68
C PHE A 266 24.31 -39.95 17.32
N LEU A 267 24.37 -40.28 16.03
CA LEU A 267 25.17 -41.41 15.52
C LEU A 267 26.70 -41.16 15.48
N TYR A 268 27.17 -39.91 15.61
CA TYR A 268 28.60 -39.55 15.57
C TYR A 268 29.24 -39.38 16.97
N VAL A 269 28.43 -39.11 18.01
CA VAL A 269 28.93 -38.79 19.37
C VAL A 269 29.80 -39.90 19.98
N ASN A 270 29.59 -41.16 19.59
CA ASN A 270 30.39 -42.29 20.06
C ASN A 270 31.83 -42.32 19.52
N GLU A 271 32.13 -41.69 18.39
CA GLU A 271 33.42 -41.87 17.70
C GLU A 271 34.48 -40.82 18.11
N HIS A 272 34.11 -39.58 18.45
CA HIS A 272 35.06 -38.48 18.73
C HIS A 272 34.74 -37.66 20.00
N LYS A 273 35.30 -38.07 21.15
CA LYS A 273 35.10 -37.46 22.48
C LYS A 273 35.74 -36.06 22.72
N LYS A 274 35.92 -35.23 21.68
CA LYS A 274 36.58 -33.90 21.79
C LYS A 274 35.75 -32.69 21.32
N THR A 275 34.50 -32.88 20.90
CA THR A 275 33.66 -31.79 20.37
C THR A 275 33.08 -30.88 21.46
N TYR A 276 33.19 -29.56 21.24
CA TYR A 276 32.74 -28.48 22.12
C TYR A 276 31.46 -28.73 22.95
N LYS A 277 31.53 -28.45 24.26
CA LYS A 277 30.36 -28.37 25.15
C LYS A 277 29.38 -27.30 24.64
N ARG A 278 28.27 -27.71 24.02
CA ARG A 278 27.05 -26.86 23.92
C ARG A 278 26.36 -26.82 25.28
N ALA A 279 25.62 -25.74 25.56
CA ALA A 279 24.68 -25.73 26.67
C ALA A 279 23.54 -26.72 26.36
N HIS A 280 23.19 -27.59 27.31
CA HIS A 280 22.18 -28.61 27.11
C HIS A 280 20.76 -28.04 27.28
N LEU A 281 20.38 -27.14 26.36
CA LEU A 281 19.14 -26.36 26.39
C LEU A 281 17.86 -27.17 26.08
N SER A 282 17.89 -28.51 26.15
CA SER A 282 16.69 -29.35 25.94
C SER A 282 15.56 -29.02 26.93
N TRP A 283 15.90 -28.64 28.16
CA TRP A 283 14.94 -28.25 29.20
C TRP A 283 14.13 -27.01 28.80
N LEU A 284 14.70 -26.10 28.00
CA LEU A 284 14.02 -24.90 27.51
C LEU A 284 12.81 -25.28 26.66
N PHE A 285 12.91 -26.34 25.85
CA PHE A 285 11.79 -26.81 25.02
C PHE A 285 10.67 -27.45 25.84
N VAL A 286 10.98 -28.01 27.01
CA VAL A 286 9.95 -28.48 27.97
C VAL A 286 9.22 -27.30 28.61
N VAL A 287 9.94 -26.24 28.98
CA VAL A 287 9.34 -24.98 29.49
C VAL A 287 8.51 -24.28 28.42
N ILE A 288 8.98 -24.25 27.17
CA ILE A 288 8.22 -23.74 26.01
C ILE A 288 6.94 -24.57 25.80
N ALA A 289 7.00 -25.91 25.86
CA ALA A 289 5.83 -26.76 25.75
C ALA A 289 4.79 -26.43 26.84
N ALA A 290 5.24 -26.34 28.11
CA ALA A 290 4.37 -25.98 29.23
C ALA A 290 3.74 -24.58 29.06
N GLY A 291 4.52 -23.59 28.61
CA GLY A 291 4.03 -22.23 28.36
C GLY A 291 3.02 -22.14 27.21
N ILE A 292 3.25 -22.84 26.09
CA ILE A 292 2.30 -22.91 24.97
C ILE A 292 1.03 -23.63 25.40
N GLY A 293 1.14 -24.75 26.12
CA GLY A 293 0.00 -25.50 26.64
C GLY A 293 -0.85 -24.68 27.63
N TRP A 294 -0.21 -23.98 28.56
CA TRP A 294 -0.89 -23.06 29.49
C TRP A 294 -1.63 -21.94 28.75
N PHE A 295 -0.94 -21.24 27.84
CA PHE A 295 -1.53 -20.13 27.09
C PHE A 295 -2.71 -20.57 26.20
N ALA A 296 -2.62 -21.76 25.60
CA ALA A 296 -3.72 -22.34 24.82
C ALA A 296 -4.94 -22.74 25.67
N LEU A 297 -4.75 -23.05 26.96
CA LEU A 297 -5.84 -23.33 27.90
C LEU A 297 -6.49 -22.03 28.41
N GLU A 298 -5.69 -21.02 28.76
CA GLU A 298 -6.17 -19.71 29.24
C GLU A 298 -7.09 -19.02 28.21
N LEU A 299 -6.69 -19.05 26.93
CA LEU A 299 -7.50 -18.53 25.81
C LEU A 299 -8.83 -19.28 25.60
N ASN A 300 -8.93 -20.54 26.03
CA ASN A 300 -10.14 -21.36 25.89
C ASN A 300 -11.08 -21.25 27.12
N SER A 301 -10.85 -20.30 28.03
CA SER A 301 -11.70 -20.04 29.19
C SER A 301 -12.96 -19.24 28.83
N GLU A 302 -14.06 -19.48 29.56
CA GLU A 302 -15.36 -18.80 29.35
C GLU A 302 -15.25 -17.26 29.45
N ASN A 303 -14.38 -16.78 30.35
CA ASN A 303 -14.06 -15.36 30.52
C ASN A 303 -13.58 -14.72 29.21
N ALA A 304 -12.69 -15.38 28.47
CA ALA A 304 -12.15 -14.87 27.22
C ALA A 304 -13.24 -14.76 26.14
N GLN A 305 -14.15 -15.73 26.06
CA GLN A 305 -15.20 -15.77 25.03
C GLN A 305 -16.25 -14.67 25.21
N SER A 306 -16.69 -14.42 26.45
CA SER A 306 -17.75 -13.44 26.75
C SER A 306 -17.38 -11.99 26.37
N TRP A 307 -16.09 -11.63 26.48
CA TRP A 307 -15.58 -10.28 26.18
C TRP A 307 -15.73 -9.89 24.70
N PHE A 308 -15.61 -10.84 23.78
CA PHE A 308 -15.73 -10.54 22.33
C PHE A 308 -17.18 -10.21 21.93
N GLN A 309 -18.17 -10.95 22.44
CA GLN A 309 -19.57 -10.84 22.01
C GLN A 309 -20.21 -9.47 22.35
N GLN A 310 -19.83 -8.86 23.47
CA GLN A 310 -20.44 -7.60 23.93
C GLN A 310 -20.11 -6.40 23.01
N ASN A 311 -18.98 -6.43 22.30
CA ASN A 311 -18.52 -5.32 21.47
C ASN A 311 -19.29 -5.17 20.13
N GLU A 312 -20.04 -6.18 19.72
CA GLU A 312 -20.66 -6.24 18.38
C GLU A 312 -22.08 -5.67 18.33
N GLN A 313 -22.85 -5.81 19.42
CA GLN A 313 -24.28 -5.45 19.46
C GLN A 313 -24.56 -3.92 19.47
N ALA A 314 -23.58 -3.08 19.80
CA ALA A 314 -23.79 -1.68 20.18
C ALA A 314 -24.05 -0.65 19.04
N ARG A 315 -24.59 -1.02 17.86
CA ARG A 315 -24.46 -0.22 16.61
C ARG A 315 -25.76 0.20 15.77
N GLN A 316 -27.02 0.44 16.24
CA GLN A 316 -28.26 0.39 15.33
C GLN A 316 -29.69 1.16 15.52
N GLN A 317 -30.00 2.49 15.75
CA GLN A 317 -31.46 3.01 15.91
C GLN A 317 -31.91 4.50 15.48
N SER A 318 -33.26 4.84 15.43
CA SER A 318 -34.05 6.18 15.47
C SER A 318 -34.84 6.79 14.23
N ARG A 319 -35.96 7.63 14.37
CA ARG A 319 -36.64 8.67 13.42
C ARG A 319 -38.09 9.30 13.73
N GLU A 320 -38.63 10.25 12.88
CA GLU A 320 -40.07 10.72 12.52
C GLU A 320 -40.81 12.09 12.97
N THR A 321 -41.85 12.64 12.22
CA THR A 321 -42.42 14.09 12.21
C THR A 321 -43.93 14.41 11.71
N VAL A 322 -44.48 15.69 11.68
CA VAL A 322 -45.96 16.11 11.44
C VAL A 322 -46.36 17.46 10.61
N ASP A 323 -47.49 18.23 10.83
CA ASP A 323 -48.38 19.05 9.85
C ASP A 323 -49.09 20.45 10.29
N PRO A 324 -49.72 21.39 9.44
CA PRO A 324 -49.96 22.87 9.78
C PRO A 324 -51.18 23.91 9.46
N CYS A 325 -52.23 23.81 8.57
CA CYS A 325 -52.94 24.94 7.77
C CYS A 325 -54.12 25.93 8.30
N ALA A 326 -54.52 27.10 7.62
CA ALA A 326 -55.78 28.00 7.79
C ALA A 326 -55.93 29.39 6.96
N PRO A 327 -57.07 30.18 6.90
CA PRO A 327 -57.19 31.44 6.11
C PRO A 327 -56.96 32.82 6.78
N GLU A 328 -57.21 33.06 8.07
CA GLU A 328 -56.88 34.37 8.71
C GLU A 328 -55.36 34.68 8.62
N ARG A 329 -54.59 33.60 8.54
CA ARG A 329 -53.16 33.54 8.25
C ARG A 329 -52.75 34.06 6.85
N LEU A 330 -53.69 34.44 5.97
CA LEU A 330 -53.38 35.02 4.65
C LEU A 330 -53.25 36.55 4.64
N ALA A 331 -53.89 37.27 5.56
CA ALA A 331 -53.75 38.72 5.64
C ALA A 331 -52.42 39.14 6.30
N ALA A 332 -51.99 38.39 7.33
CA ALA A 332 -50.66 38.55 7.93
C ALA A 332 -49.55 38.30 6.89
N ALA A 333 -49.73 37.26 6.06
CA ALA A 333 -48.76 36.86 5.04
C ALA A 333 -48.38 37.98 4.05
N GLU A 334 -49.33 38.76 3.55
CA GLU A 334 -49.03 39.86 2.61
C GLU A 334 -48.23 40.99 3.29
N THR A 335 -48.53 41.29 4.57
CA THR A 335 -47.85 42.35 5.32
C THR A 335 -46.43 41.98 5.74
N ALA A 336 -46.17 40.70 6.03
CA ALA A 336 -44.81 40.19 6.25
C ALA A 336 -43.95 40.35 4.98
N VAL A 337 -44.43 39.83 3.85
CA VAL A 337 -43.70 39.79 2.56
C VAL A 337 -43.31 41.18 2.06
N GLN A 338 -44.20 42.19 2.17
CA GLN A 338 -43.89 43.56 1.73
C GLN A 338 -42.92 44.31 2.65
N GLY A 339 -42.82 43.93 3.94
CA GLY A 339 -41.86 44.52 4.87
C GLY A 339 -40.43 43.96 4.75
N GLN A 340 -40.26 42.88 3.99
CA GLN A 340 -39.02 42.09 3.97
C GLN A 340 -38.35 42.03 2.59
N SER A 341 -39.11 42.21 1.50
CA SER A 341 -38.62 42.16 0.11
C SER A 341 -37.34 42.95 -0.18
N GLU A 342 -37.21 44.20 0.26
CA GLU A 342 -36.00 45.02 0.03
C GLU A 342 -34.74 44.39 0.66
N ARG A 343 -34.89 43.80 1.86
CA ARG A 343 -33.80 43.10 2.57
C ARG A 343 -33.45 41.83 1.82
N VAL A 344 -34.44 41.00 1.56
CA VAL A 344 -34.31 39.72 0.86
C VAL A 344 -33.69 39.92 -0.53
N ARG A 345 -34.03 41.00 -1.25
CA ARG A 345 -33.37 41.39 -2.51
C ARG A 345 -31.88 41.64 -2.29
N SER A 346 -31.51 42.50 -1.34
CA SER A 346 -30.10 42.81 -1.06
C SER A 346 -29.31 41.58 -0.57
N GLU A 347 -29.96 40.68 0.17
CA GLU A 347 -29.38 39.41 0.62
C GLU A 347 -29.19 38.44 -0.56
N GLN A 348 -30.13 38.34 -1.50
CA GLN A 348 -29.98 37.49 -2.69
C GLN A 348 -28.99 38.05 -3.71
N GLU A 349 -28.89 39.38 -3.84
CA GLU A 349 -27.90 40.07 -4.66
C GLU A 349 -26.48 39.79 -4.14
N GLN A 350 -26.25 40.00 -2.83
CA GLN A 350 -25.00 39.65 -2.16
C GLN A 350 -24.72 38.14 -2.21
N ALA A 351 -25.73 37.30 -2.03
CA ALA A 351 -25.57 35.85 -2.16
C ALA A 351 -25.22 35.43 -3.60
N ALA A 352 -25.70 36.10 -4.63
CA ALA A 352 -25.34 35.83 -6.02
C ALA A 352 -23.92 36.32 -6.36
N LEU A 353 -23.50 37.46 -5.80
CA LEU A 353 -22.11 37.94 -5.87
C LEU A 353 -21.15 36.95 -5.20
N LEU A 354 -21.45 36.52 -3.97
CA LEU A 354 -20.66 35.52 -3.26
C LEU A 354 -20.69 34.16 -3.98
N GLN A 355 -21.79 33.77 -4.62
CA GLN A 355 -21.88 32.54 -5.40
C GLN A 355 -21.12 32.60 -6.73
N ILE A 356 -21.01 33.76 -7.38
CA ILE A 356 -20.21 33.88 -8.61
C ILE A 356 -18.72 33.98 -8.31
N GLU A 357 -18.34 34.65 -7.21
CA GLU A 357 -17.00 34.57 -6.64
C GLU A 357 -16.63 33.12 -6.31
N GLN A 358 -17.52 32.37 -5.64
CA GLN A 358 -17.32 30.93 -5.38
C GLN A 358 -17.27 30.08 -6.65
N ASP A 359 -18.00 30.42 -7.72
CA ASP A 359 -17.91 29.69 -8.99
C ASP A 359 -16.67 30.05 -9.80
N ILE A 360 -16.16 31.28 -9.72
CA ILE A 360 -14.86 31.64 -10.29
C ILE A 360 -13.74 30.95 -9.51
N ASP A 361 -13.79 31.03 -8.18
CA ASP A 361 -12.88 30.33 -7.29
C ASP A 361 -12.85 28.84 -7.66
N ARG A 362 -14.02 28.19 -7.68
CA ARG A 362 -14.16 26.77 -8.00
C ARG A 362 -13.74 26.45 -9.43
N ILE A 363 -14.13 27.21 -10.45
CA ILE A 363 -13.81 26.86 -11.85
C ILE A 363 -12.32 27.07 -12.14
N VAL A 364 -11.69 28.09 -11.56
CA VAL A 364 -10.24 28.28 -11.64
C VAL A 364 -9.52 27.25 -10.76
N ASP A 365 -10.05 26.86 -9.60
CA ASP A 365 -9.53 25.76 -8.79
C ASP A 365 -9.67 24.40 -9.48
N ASP A 366 -10.77 24.14 -10.20
CA ASP A 366 -11.03 22.91 -10.96
C ASP A 366 -10.05 22.81 -12.15
N ALA A 367 -9.86 23.91 -12.88
CA ALA A 367 -8.86 24.01 -13.95
C ALA A 367 -7.42 23.90 -13.43
N TYR A 368 -7.19 24.21 -12.15
CA TYR A 368 -5.94 23.99 -11.42
C TYR A 368 -5.95 22.71 -10.57
N ALA A 369 -7.01 21.89 -10.54
CA ALA A 369 -7.11 20.79 -9.56
C ALA A 369 -6.06 19.71 -9.84
N ASN A 370 -5.89 19.42 -11.13
CA ASN A 370 -4.87 18.51 -11.63
C ASN A 370 -3.46 19.13 -11.62
N ILE A 371 -3.25 20.36 -11.13
CA ILE A 371 -1.91 20.94 -10.98
C ILE A 371 -1.11 20.22 -9.90
N GLY A 372 -1.79 19.64 -8.90
CA GLY A 372 -1.19 18.69 -7.96
C GLY A 372 -0.68 17.45 -8.65
N GLN A 373 -1.44 16.91 -9.60
CA GLN A 373 -1.02 15.77 -10.41
C GLN A 373 0.12 16.15 -11.36
N ALA A 374 0.03 17.27 -12.10
CA ALA A 374 1.11 17.72 -12.99
C ALA A 374 2.43 18.02 -12.24
N ALA A 375 2.34 18.53 -11.02
CA ALA A 375 3.48 18.66 -10.11
C ALA A 375 4.01 17.29 -9.66
N ASP A 376 3.13 16.33 -9.33
CA ASP A 376 3.52 14.96 -8.99
C ASP A 376 4.08 14.17 -10.18
N ASP A 377 3.61 14.37 -11.42
CA ASP A 377 4.12 13.75 -12.65
C ASP A 377 5.54 14.25 -12.94
N PHE A 378 5.79 15.55 -12.77
CA PHE A 378 7.13 16.14 -12.82
C PHE A 378 8.05 15.61 -11.71
N LEU A 379 7.52 15.38 -10.50
CA LEU A 379 8.29 14.81 -9.40
C LEU A 379 8.52 13.31 -9.57
N ASP A 380 7.58 12.56 -10.14
CA ASP A 380 7.73 11.17 -10.56
C ASP A 380 8.84 11.06 -11.61
N TRP A 381 8.89 11.98 -12.57
CA TRP A 381 10.02 12.09 -13.49
C TRP A 381 11.33 12.36 -12.75
N ASN A 382 11.39 13.40 -11.89
CA ASN A 382 12.61 13.81 -11.17
C ASN A 382 13.14 12.74 -10.19
N PHE A 383 12.24 12.04 -9.51
CA PHE A 383 12.51 10.90 -8.63
C PHE A 383 12.36 9.55 -9.36
N SER A 384 12.39 9.51 -10.69
CA SER A 384 12.58 8.24 -11.43
C SER A 384 14.06 7.95 -11.63
N LEU A 385 14.40 6.67 -11.78
CA LEU A 385 15.73 6.26 -12.26
C LEU A 385 16.03 6.90 -13.63
N LEU A 386 15.03 7.05 -14.50
CA LEU A 386 15.18 7.70 -15.81
C LEU A 386 15.59 9.17 -15.66
N GLY A 387 14.92 9.95 -14.81
CA GLY A 387 15.24 11.34 -14.52
C GLY A 387 16.62 11.51 -13.89
N GLN A 388 16.99 10.65 -12.94
CA GLN A 388 18.34 10.69 -12.35
C GLN A 388 19.43 10.33 -13.36
N TYR A 389 19.18 9.41 -14.30
CA TYR A 389 20.13 9.13 -15.38
C TYR A 389 20.16 10.22 -16.47
N THR A 390 19.06 10.93 -16.78
CA THR A 390 19.12 12.08 -17.70
C THR A 390 19.86 13.25 -17.06
N GLN A 391 19.59 13.57 -15.79
CA GLN A 391 20.33 14.59 -15.03
C GLN A 391 21.82 14.23 -14.91
N LEU A 392 22.17 12.99 -14.59
CA LEU A 392 23.55 12.52 -14.52
C LEU A 392 24.24 12.51 -15.90
N ALA A 393 23.55 12.10 -16.96
CA ALA A 393 24.10 12.16 -18.33
C ALA A 393 24.32 13.60 -18.81
N TYR A 394 23.50 14.56 -18.36
CA TYR A 394 23.71 15.98 -18.62
C TYR A 394 24.96 16.50 -17.90
N LEU A 395 25.13 16.17 -16.62
CA LEU A 395 26.33 16.49 -15.84
C LEU A 395 27.61 15.85 -16.43
N MET A 396 27.54 14.59 -16.88
CA MET A 396 28.67 13.88 -17.49
C MET A 396 29.13 14.44 -18.84
N ARG A 397 28.32 15.30 -19.50
CA ARG A 397 28.76 16.04 -20.71
C ARG A 397 29.67 17.24 -20.37
N GLY A 398 29.82 17.58 -19.08
CA GLY A 398 31.02 18.28 -18.56
C GLY A 398 31.17 19.75 -18.92
N SER A 399 30.12 20.42 -19.42
CA SER A 399 30.22 21.77 -20.00
C SER A 399 29.30 22.84 -19.41
N PHE A 400 28.46 22.52 -18.42
CA PHE A 400 27.47 23.46 -17.85
C PHE A 400 27.49 23.47 -16.32
N GLY A 401 27.56 24.67 -15.74
CA GLY A 401 27.41 24.89 -14.30
C GLY A 401 25.94 25.07 -13.89
N GLU A 402 25.74 25.64 -12.69
CA GLU A 402 24.43 25.82 -12.04
C GLU A 402 23.34 26.41 -12.95
N GLN A 403 23.70 27.35 -13.85
CA GLN A 403 22.75 28.02 -14.75
C GLN A 403 22.10 27.06 -15.75
N GLY A 404 22.87 26.26 -16.50
CA GLY A 404 22.31 25.34 -17.50
C GLY A 404 21.49 24.19 -16.90
N PHE A 405 21.79 23.80 -15.65
CA PHE A 405 20.95 22.84 -14.92
C PHE A 405 19.60 23.46 -14.53
N ASN A 406 19.57 24.72 -14.08
CA ASN A 406 18.32 25.42 -13.80
C ASN A 406 17.45 25.61 -15.06
N GLU A 407 18.07 25.83 -16.22
CA GLU A 407 17.36 25.96 -17.51
C GLU A 407 16.72 24.63 -17.95
N LEU A 408 17.45 23.51 -17.84
CA LEU A 408 16.91 22.16 -18.07
C LEU A 408 15.68 21.88 -17.18
N MET A 409 15.75 22.24 -15.89
CA MET A 409 14.62 22.04 -14.96
C MET A 409 13.44 22.97 -15.29
N ALA A 410 13.70 24.19 -15.79
CA ALA A 410 12.65 25.11 -16.24
C ALA A 410 11.87 24.57 -17.45
N GLU A 411 12.59 24.00 -18.42
CA GLU A 411 12.01 23.41 -19.64
C GLU A 411 11.16 22.18 -19.30
N GLN A 412 11.67 21.29 -18.43
CA GLN A 412 10.92 20.10 -17.99
C GLN A 412 9.66 20.48 -17.21
N ILE A 413 9.73 21.40 -16.23
CA ILE A 413 8.54 21.93 -15.54
C ILE A 413 7.52 22.46 -16.56
N ASN A 414 7.97 23.21 -17.58
CA ASN A 414 7.07 23.76 -18.58
C ASN A 414 6.39 22.67 -19.43
N SER A 415 7.06 21.55 -19.71
CA SER A 415 6.48 20.44 -20.48
C SER A 415 5.45 19.61 -19.71
N PHE A 416 5.55 19.53 -18.37
CA PHE A 416 4.57 18.84 -17.52
C PHE A 416 3.43 19.77 -17.05
N VAL A 417 3.66 21.08 -16.95
CA VAL A 417 2.69 22.07 -16.40
C VAL A 417 2.22 23.08 -17.48
N ALA A 418 2.00 22.60 -18.71
CA ALA A 418 1.71 23.41 -19.90
C ALA A 418 0.25 23.95 -20.00
N LEU A 419 -0.27 24.57 -18.94
CA LEU A 419 -1.69 24.95 -18.78
C LEU A 419 -2.25 25.92 -19.85
N SER A 420 -1.40 26.70 -20.55
CA SER A 420 -1.84 27.61 -21.62
C SER A 420 -2.33 26.93 -22.90
N GLN A 421 -2.19 25.60 -23.02
CA GLN A 421 -2.52 24.86 -24.25
C GLN A 421 -3.36 23.59 -23.99
N SER A 422 -3.95 23.44 -22.79
CA SER A 422 -4.77 22.27 -22.43
C SER A 422 -6.28 22.54 -22.55
N ASP A 423 -7.04 21.55 -23.04
CA ASP A 423 -8.49 21.62 -23.23
C ASP A 423 -9.26 22.05 -21.97
N ALA A 424 -8.76 21.70 -20.78
CA ALA A 424 -9.35 22.05 -19.49
C ALA A 424 -9.53 23.56 -19.27
N MET A 425 -8.67 24.42 -19.83
CA MET A 425 -8.84 25.88 -19.73
C MET A 425 -9.94 26.40 -20.67
N LEU A 426 -10.10 25.78 -21.84
CA LEU A 426 -11.19 26.07 -22.76
C LEU A 426 -12.53 25.59 -22.19
N GLU A 427 -12.55 24.45 -21.49
CA GLU A 427 -13.72 23.97 -20.75
C GLU A 427 -14.06 24.86 -19.54
N ALA A 428 -13.06 25.38 -18.83
CA ALA A 428 -13.23 26.33 -17.74
C ALA A 428 -13.86 27.66 -18.21
N GLU A 429 -13.38 28.22 -19.32
CA GLU A 429 -13.94 29.42 -19.96
C GLU A 429 -15.43 29.23 -20.29
N ASN A 430 -15.78 28.13 -20.96
CA ASN A 430 -17.17 27.80 -21.27
C ASN A 430 -18.03 27.55 -20.01
N SER A 431 -17.47 26.88 -19.00
CA SER A 431 -18.14 26.56 -17.74
C SER A 431 -18.48 27.81 -16.92
N LEU A 432 -17.60 28.83 -16.94
CA LEU A 432 -17.81 30.08 -16.22
C LEU A 432 -18.98 30.89 -16.81
N ASN A 433 -19.06 30.98 -18.14
CA ASN A 433 -20.21 31.58 -18.82
C ASN A 433 -21.53 30.90 -18.42
N ALA A 434 -21.55 29.57 -18.42
CA ALA A 434 -22.73 28.80 -18.02
C ALA A 434 -23.05 28.92 -16.52
N ALA A 435 -22.05 29.11 -15.64
CA ALA A 435 -22.26 29.36 -14.21
C ALA A 435 -22.91 30.74 -13.97
N LEU A 436 -22.36 31.79 -14.59
CA LEU A 436 -22.83 33.17 -14.46
C LEU A 436 -24.33 33.33 -14.76
N LEU A 437 -24.80 32.78 -15.88
CA LEU A 437 -26.21 32.77 -16.25
C LEU A 437 -27.08 32.02 -15.22
N ARG A 438 -26.63 30.85 -14.76
CA ARG A 438 -27.36 30.03 -13.77
C ARG A 438 -27.46 30.72 -12.41
N ARG A 439 -26.48 31.50 -11.96
CA ARG A 439 -26.55 32.22 -10.67
C ARG A 439 -27.58 33.33 -10.67
N ILE A 440 -27.72 34.06 -11.78
CA ILE A 440 -28.77 35.08 -11.94
C ILE A 440 -30.16 34.44 -11.86
N GLU A 441 -30.39 33.33 -12.58
CA GLU A 441 -31.64 32.57 -12.47
C GLU A 441 -31.89 31.98 -11.07
N GLN A 442 -30.85 31.43 -10.42
CA GLN A 442 -30.96 30.86 -9.08
C GLN A 442 -31.29 31.92 -8.04
N GLY A 443 -30.71 33.12 -8.16
CA GLY A 443 -31.00 34.29 -7.36
C GLY A 443 -32.47 34.70 -7.46
N ALA A 444 -33.00 34.85 -8.68
CA ALA A 444 -34.41 35.12 -8.92
C ALA A 444 -35.34 34.09 -8.23
N ARG A 445 -35.03 32.80 -8.37
CA ARG A 445 -35.80 31.71 -7.74
C ARG A 445 -35.56 31.58 -6.24
N ALA A 446 -34.44 32.06 -5.70
CA ALA A 446 -34.15 32.08 -4.26
C ALA A 446 -34.87 33.24 -3.57
N TYR A 447 -34.91 34.40 -4.22
CA TYR A 447 -35.69 35.57 -3.84
C TYR A 447 -37.18 35.22 -3.70
N GLN A 448 -37.76 34.49 -4.67
CA GLN A 448 -39.15 34.02 -4.55
C GLN A 448 -39.38 32.96 -3.45
N ARG A 449 -38.37 32.14 -3.12
CA ARG A 449 -38.48 31.10 -2.08
C ARG A 449 -38.37 31.66 -0.66
N SER A 450 -37.52 32.66 -0.45
CA SER A 450 -37.28 33.28 0.86
C SER A 450 -38.50 34.08 1.34
N LEU A 451 -39.12 34.86 0.45
CA LEU A 451 -40.46 35.44 0.69
C LEU A 451 -41.48 34.37 1.09
N GLY A 452 -41.39 33.17 0.51
CA GLY A 452 -42.18 32.02 0.94
C GLY A 452 -41.77 31.40 2.28
N GLN A 453 -40.52 31.48 2.72
CA GLN A 453 -40.05 30.94 4.01
C GLN A 453 -40.44 31.83 5.19
N GLU A 454 -40.60 33.12 4.96
CA GLU A 454 -41.07 34.08 5.96
C GLU A 454 -42.53 33.79 6.34
N LEU A 455 -43.33 33.41 5.35
CA LEU A 455 -44.65 32.83 5.57
C LEU A 455 -44.58 31.55 6.42
N GLU A 456 -43.65 30.64 6.16
CA GLU A 456 -43.45 29.46 7.01
C GLU A 456 -43.09 29.83 8.46
N ALA A 457 -42.21 30.81 8.65
CA ALA A 457 -41.73 31.24 9.97
C ALA A 457 -42.83 31.87 10.84
N GLU A 458 -43.77 32.62 10.25
CA GLU A 458 -44.94 33.16 10.94
C GLU A 458 -46.06 32.12 11.20
N GLY A 459 -45.83 30.84 10.86
CA GLY A 459 -46.83 29.77 10.97
C GLY A 459 -47.85 29.77 9.83
N LEU A 460 -47.56 30.52 8.76
CA LEU A 460 -48.36 30.73 7.55
C LEU A 460 -47.79 29.89 6.36
N GLY A 461 -47.10 28.79 6.66
CA GLY A 461 -46.38 28.00 5.65
C GLY A 461 -47.26 27.31 4.60
N ALA A 462 -48.43 26.83 5.01
CA ALA A 462 -49.42 26.24 4.09
C ALA A 462 -49.98 27.27 3.10
N GLN A 463 -49.98 28.54 3.49
CA GLN A 463 -50.59 29.65 2.78
C GLN A 463 -49.77 30.04 1.53
N ARG A 464 -48.52 29.54 1.40
CA ARG A 464 -47.77 29.47 0.14
C ARG A 464 -48.63 28.95 -1.03
N PHE A 465 -49.42 27.91 -0.80
CA PHE A 465 -50.27 27.30 -1.82
C PHE A 465 -51.46 28.20 -2.22
N CYS A 466 -51.85 29.14 -1.35
CA CYS A 466 -52.97 30.05 -1.55
C CYS A 466 -52.56 31.42 -2.13
N LEU A 467 -51.29 31.82 -1.98
CA LEU A 467 -50.75 33.11 -2.47
C LEU A 467 -50.21 33.05 -3.91
N ALA A 468 -50.12 31.85 -4.49
CA ALA A 468 -49.85 31.63 -5.91
C ALA A 468 -48.62 32.38 -6.49
N LEU A 469 -47.51 32.45 -5.74
CA LEU A 469 -46.22 33.00 -6.21
C LEU A 469 -45.72 32.17 -7.41
N GLN A 470 -45.97 32.65 -8.63
CA GLN A 470 -45.55 31.96 -9.86
C GLN A 470 -44.05 32.19 -10.13
N PRO A 471 -43.30 31.18 -10.60
CA PRO A 471 -41.86 31.30 -10.84
C PRO A 471 -41.56 32.29 -11.97
N VAL A 472 -40.68 33.27 -11.70
CA VAL A 472 -40.22 34.25 -12.70
C VAL A 472 -39.14 33.65 -13.59
N SER A 473 -39.31 33.78 -14.91
CA SER A 473 -38.29 33.49 -15.92
C SER A 473 -37.60 34.76 -16.38
N VAL A 474 -36.26 34.74 -16.44
CA VAL A 474 -35.41 35.87 -16.87
C VAL A 474 -34.74 35.52 -18.20
N ASP A 475 -35.02 36.31 -19.26
CA ASP A 475 -34.33 36.17 -20.55
C ASP A 475 -33.07 37.04 -20.54
N VAL A 476 -31.93 36.44 -20.15
CA VAL A 476 -30.67 37.16 -19.99
C VAL A 476 -30.12 37.71 -21.33
N PRO A 477 -30.19 36.99 -22.47
CA PRO A 477 -29.92 37.58 -23.79
C PRO A 477 -30.73 38.85 -24.08
N GLU A 478 -32.02 38.89 -23.72
CA GLU A 478 -32.84 40.10 -23.88
C GLU A 478 -32.36 41.25 -22.97
N LEU A 479 -31.98 40.96 -21.71
CA LEU A 479 -31.36 41.96 -20.82
C LEU A 479 -30.05 42.53 -21.40
N MET A 480 -29.18 41.69 -21.98
CA MET A 480 -27.92 42.15 -22.57
C MET A 480 -28.12 43.02 -23.82
N GLN A 481 -29.23 42.85 -24.54
CA GLN A 481 -29.61 43.75 -25.64
C GLN A 481 -30.29 45.05 -25.13
N LYS A 482 -31.22 44.96 -24.17
CA LYS A 482 -31.99 46.10 -23.68
C LYS A 482 -31.21 47.07 -22.80
N SER A 483 -30.22 46.59 -22.04
CA SER A 483 -29.46 47.40 -21.07
C SER A 483 -28.51 48.43 -21.68
N GLY A 484 -28.26 48.40 -23.00
CA GLY A 484 -27.34 49.32 -23.69
C GLY A 484 -25.85 49.03 -23.42
N VAL A 485 -25.53 48.02 -22.60
CA VAL A 485 -24.15 47.64 -22.21
C VAL A 485 -23.41 46.88 -23.33
N GLY A 486 -24.10 46.52 -24.42
CA GLY A 486 -23.65 45.68 -25.54
C GLY A 486 -22.50 46.21 -26.42
N ALA A 487 -21.65 47.10 -25.90
CA ALA A 487 -20.41 47.55 -26.53
C ALA A 487 -19.17 47.48 -25.59
N GLY A 488 -19.34 47.15 -24.30
CA GLY A 488 -18.27 47.26 -23.29
C GLY A 488 -17.83 45.98 -22.57
N VAL A 489 -18.76 45.05 -22.31
CA VAL A 489 -18.53 43.95 -21.34
C VAL A 489 -18.44 42.57 -22.02
N ALA A 490 -17.55 42.47 -23.00
CA ALA A 490 -17.10 41.21 -23.60
C ALA A 490 -15.61 40.80 -23.35
N PRO A 491 -14.79 41.44 -22.46
CA PRO A 491 -13.34 41.24 -22.48
C PRO A 491 -12.82 39.96 -21.80
N GLY A 492 -13.48 39.47 -20.74
CA GLY A 492 -12.93 38.42 -19.86
C GLY A 492 -12.53 37.10 -20.53
N LEU A 493 -13.17 36.78 -21.67
CA LEU A 493 -12.90 35.59 -22.47
C LEU A 493 -11.47 35.56 -23.06
N LEU A 494 -10.87 36.72 -23.36
CA LEU A 494 -9.61 36.79 -24.13
C LEU A 494 -8.34 36.93 -23.27
N LEU A 495 -8.45 36.79 -21.94
CA LEU A 495 -7.34 37.02 -21.00
C LEU A 495 -6.65 35.73 -20.51
N MET A 496 -7.41 34.66 -20.20
CA MET A 496 -6.85 33.42 -19.61
C MET A 496 -5.68 32.83 -20.42
N SER A 497 -5.80 32.78 -21.74
CA SER A 497 -4.80 32.15 -22.64
C SER A 497 -3.45 32.87 -22.70
N ARG A 498 -3.36 34.14 -22.31
CA ARG A 498 -2.11 34.93 -22.36
C ARG A 498 -1.31 34.93 -21.06
N ALA A 499 -1.90 34.54 -19.92
CA ALA A 499 -1.26 34.67 -18.62
C ALA A 499 -0.29 33.53 -18.26
N LEU A 500 -0.31 32.40 -18.97
CA LEU A 500 0.15 31.09 -18.47
C LEU A 500 1.33 30.47 -19.25
N ALA A 501 2.45 31.18 -19.40
CA ALA A 501 3.71 30.64 -19.92
C ALA A 501 4.77 30.53 -18.80
N PRO A 502 4.74 29.49 -17.93
CA PRO A 502 5.17 29.66 -16.54
C PRO A 502 6.61 29.21 -16.22
N GLY A 503 7.19 28.25 -16.96
CA GLY A 503 8.34 27.45 -16.49
C GLY A 503 9.59 28.26 -16.13
N SER A 504 9.93 29.28 -16.92
CA SER A 504 11.09 30.16 -16.65
C SER A 504 10.87 31.06 -15.42
N ALA A 505 9.64 31.53 -15.19
CA ALA A 505 9.30 32.33 -14.02
C ALA A 505 9.31 31.48 -12.72
N VAL A 506 8.85 30.23 -12.79
CA VAL A 506 8.91 29.27 -11.67
C VAL A 506 10.37 28.92 -11.33
N ALA A 507 11.18 28.53 -12.31
CA ALA A 507 12.56 28.12 -12.09
C ALA A 507 13.52 29.27 -11.70
N ALA A 508 13.18 30.52 -12.00
CA ALA A 508 13.95 31.69 -11.56
C ALA A 508 13.85 31.96 -10.05
N ARG A 509 12.84 31.41 -9.35
CA ARG A 509 12.55 31.69 -7.93
C ARG A 509 13.65 31.14 -7.01
N SER A 510 13.98 31.93 -5.98
CA SER A 510 15.11 31.70 -5.09
C SER A 510 14.99 30.44 -4.22
N GLY A 511 13.77 29.95 -3.96
CA GLY A 511 13.52 28.65 -3.33
C GLY A 511 13.94 27.49 -4.22
N MET A 512 13.36 27.40 -5.43
CA MET A 512 13.63 26.33 -6.40
C MET A 512 15.13 26.25 -6.76
N ARG A 513 15.79 27.39 -7.02
CA ARG A 513 17.23 27.43 -7.30
C ARG A 513 18.09 26.78 -6.22
N ARG A 514 17.78 27.00 -4.93
CA ARG A 514 18.52 26.36 -3.82
C ARG A 514 18.28 24.85 -3.78
N MET A 515 17.08 24.38 -4.11
CA MET A 515 16.78 22.95 -4.19
C MET A 515 17.51 22.30 -5.37
N PHE A 516 17.50 22.92 -6.55
CA PHE A 516 18.24 22.44 -7.72
C PHE A 516 19.76 22.38 -7.49
N ALA A 517 20.34 23.38 -6.81
CA ALA A 517 21.74 23.34 -6.38
C ALA A 517 22.02 22.18 -5.39
N ALA A 518 21.10 21.88 -4.47
CA ALA A 518 21.23 20.74 -3.56
C ALA A 518 21.14 19.38 -4.26
N ILE A 519 20.28 19.23 -5.28
CA ILE A 519 20.20 18.03 -6.14
C ILE A 519 21.53 17.83 -6.89
N MET A 520 22.06 18.89 -7.52
CA MET A 520 23.38 18.86 -8.18
C MET A 520 24.50 18.44 -7.21
N GLY A 521 24.49 18.96 -5.98
CA GLY A 521 25.44 18.56 -4.92
C GLY A 521 25.37 17.07 -4.55
N ARG A 522 24.17 16.46 -4.58
CA ARG A 522 24.00 15.01 -4.34
C ARG A 522 24.46 14.17 -5.52
N LEU A 523 24.15 14.56 -6.76
CA LEU A 523 24.55 13.83 -7.97
C LEU A 523 26.07 13.81 -8.15
N THR A 524 26.74 14.94 -7.91
CA THR A 524 28.22 15.04 -7.93
C THR A 524 28.87 14.19 -6.83
N ALA A 525 28.28 14.13 -5.63
CA ALA A 525 28.75 13.24 -4.57
C ALA A 525 28.61 11.74 -4.94
N ARG A 526 27.47 11.32 -5.54
CA ARG A 526 27.30 9.94 -6.04
C ARG A 526 28.37 9.57 -7.06
N ALA A 527 28.67 10.46 -8.02
CA ALA A 527 29.73 10.25 -9.01
C ALA A 527 31.12 10.01 -8.36
N GLY A 528 31.43 10.70 -7.26
CA GLY A 528 32.65 10.44 -6.47
C GLY A 528 32.67 9.07 -5.78
N THR A 529 31.53 8.60 -5.26
CA THR A 529 31.46 7.31 -4.53
C THR A 529 31.62 6.07 -5.41
N ALA A 530 31.42 6.17 -6.73
CA ALA A 530 31.52 5.05 -7.67
C ALA A 530 32.88 4.31 -7.61
N GLY A 531 33.97 5.00 -7.27
CA GLY A 531 35.29 4.40 -7.07
C GLY A 531 35.41 3.45 -5.86
N SER A 532 34.41 3.37 -4.98
CA SER A 532 34.46 2.60 -3.73
C SER A 532 33.62 1.31 -3.73
N ALA A 533 32.82 1.06 -4.78
CA ALA A 533 31.88 -0.08 -4.85
C ALA A 533 32.53 -1.47 -5.08
N ALA A 534 33.85 -1.60 -4.95
CA ALA A 534 34.61 -2.81 -5.27
C ALA A 534 34.41 -3.99 -4.29
N THR A 535 33.78 -3.79 -3.14
CA THR A 535 33.77 -4.75 -2.02
C THR A 535 32.61 -5.75 -2.04
N VAL A 536 31.56 -5.53 -2.85
CA VAL A 536 30.41 -6.45 -2.97
C VAL A 536 30.68 -7.59 -3.98
N GLY A 537 31.72 -7.47 -4.82
CA GLY A 537 32.09 -8.44 -5.86
C GLY A 537 32.99 -9.61 -5.45
N SER A 538 33.18 -9.88 -4.16
CA SER A 538 34.30 -10.71 -3.66
C SER A 538 34.16 -12.24 -3.80
N VAL A 539 33.24 -12.75 -4.65
CA VAL A 539 33.04 -14.20 -4.89
C VAL A 539 32.98 -14.58 -6.39
N CYS A 540 32.64 -13.64 -7.27
CA CYS A 540 32.86 -13.77 -8.71
C CYS A 540 33.13 -12.39 -9.30
N GLY A 541 34.10 -12.30 -10.21
CA GLY A 541 34.63 -11.05 -10.76
C GLY A 541 33.63 -10.23 -11.61
N PRO A 542 34.08 -9.11 -12.21
CA PRO A 542 33.24 -7.98 -12.60
C PRO A 542 32.09 -8.26 -13.60
N GLY A 543 32.07 -9.41 -14.29
CA GLY A 543 30.92 -9.84 -15.10
C GLY A 543 29.75 -10.40 -14.27
N CYS A 544 30.01 -11.15 -13.21
CA CYS A 544 28.95 -11.72 -12.35
C CYS A 544 28.19 -10.63 -11.57
N SER A 545 28.93 -9.61 -11.12
CA SER A 545 28.37 -8.46 -10.40
C SER A 545 27.48 -7.56 -11.25
N LEU A 546 27.45 -7.72 -12.58
CA LEU A 546 26.53 -6.96 -13.44
C LEU A 546 25.15 -7.63 -13.60
N ILE A 547 25.03 -8.94 -13.35
CA ILE A 547 23.73 -9.65 -13.46
C ILE A 547 23.10 -9.81 -12.08
N ALA A 548 23.80 -10.42 -11.12
CA ALA A 548 23.30 -10.54 -9.75
C ALA A 548 23.42 -9.20 -8.99
N GLY A 549 24.57 -8.53 -9.14
CA GLY A 549 24.79 -7.21 -8.55
C GLY A 549 24.13 -6.07 -9.32
N GLY A 550 23.76 -6.24 -10.59
CA GLY A 550 23.00 -5.23 -11.34
C GLY A 550 21.59 -5.05 -10.80
N LEU A 551 20.90 -6.14 -10.45
CA LEU A 551 19.61 -6.10 -9.75
C LEU A 551 19.75 -5.55 -8.32
N VAL A 552 20.85 -5.84 -7.62
CA VAL A 552 21.11 -5.29 -6.29
C VAL A 552 21.52 -3.81 -6.36
N TRP A 553 22.19 -3.36 -7.42
CA TRP A 553 22.58 -1.97 -7.62
C TRP A 553 21.39 -1.12 -8.08
N LEU A 554 20.62 -1.57 -9.08
CA LEU A 554 19.33 -0.95 -9.41
C LEU A 554 18.38 -0.98 -8.22
N GLY A 555 18.40 -2.03 -7.39
CA GLY A 555 17.66 -2.09 -6.13
C GLY A 555 18.20 -1.13 -5.04
N THR A 556 19.50 -0.87 -5.01
CA THR A 556 20.14 0.08 -4.08
C THR A 556 19.88 1.51 -4.51
N ASP A 557 20.04 1.83 -5.80
CA ASP A 557 19.67 3.10 -6.39
C ASP A 557 18.16 3.33 -6.24
N LEU A 558 17.30 2.32 -6.43
CA LEU A 558 15.86 2.40 -6.15
C LEU A 558 15.57 2.65 -4.66
N VAL A 559 16.28 2.02 -3.73
CA VAL A 559 16.11 2.25 -2.28
C VAL A 559 16.63 3.63 -1.85
N ILE A 560 17.77 4.09 -2.39
CA ILE A 560 18.31 5.43 -2.14
C ILE A 560 17.41 6.49 -2.76
N ASN A 561 16.89 6.23 -3.96
CA ASN A 561 15.96 7.10 -4.66
C ASN A 561 14.61 7.19 -3.93
N TYR A 562 14.02 6.07 -3.52
CA TYR A 562 12.84 6.02 -2.65
C TYR A 562 13.09 6.74 -1.32
N GLY A 563 14.30 6.65 -0.77
CA GLY A 563 14.71 7.40 0.42
C GLY A 563 14.82 8.91 0.17
N ASP A 564 15.40 9.33 -0.95
CA ASP A 564 15.54 10.74 -1.33
C ASP A 564 14.17 11.36 -1.70
N GLU A 565 13.31 10.60 -2.38
CA GLU A 565 11.90 10.89 -2.59
C GLU A 565 11.19 11.08 -1.25
N LYS A 566 11.21 10.08 -0.35
CA LYS A 566 10.55 10.17 0.98
C LYS A 566 11.13 11.22 1.92
N LEU A 567 12.29 11.80 1.63
CA LEU A 567 12.89 12.88 2.41
C LEU A 567 12.74 14.27 1.77
N ASN A 568 12.45 14.37 0.47
CA ASN A 568 12.49 15.66 -0.24
C ASN A 568 11.34 15.88 -1.23
N ARG A 569 10.60 14.85 -1.65
CA ARG A 569 9.45 15.00 -2.57
C ARG A 569 8.45 15.99 -2.00
N ASP A 570 8.05 15.81 -0.74
CA ASP A 570 7.05 16.66 -0.10
C ASP A 570 7.49 18.13 -0.07
N ALA A 571 8.75 18.42 0.24
CA ALA A 571 9.30 19.78 0.26
C ALA A 571 9.45 20.41 -1.15
N MET A 572 9.81 19.63 -2.16
CA MET A 572 9.84 20.10 -3.56
C MET A 572 8.42 20.31 -4.10
N ARG A 573 7.48 19.44 -3.73
CA ARG A 573 6.05 19.51 -4.06
C ARG A 573 5.40 20.73 -3.44
N GLU A 574 5.66 20.99 -2.16
CA GLU A 574 5.21 22.20 -1.45
C GLU A 574 5.74 23.47 -2.12
N ALA A 575 7.04 23.54 -2.42
CA ALA A 575 7.64 24.70 -3.08
C ALA A 575 7.11 24.93 -4.50
N LEU A 576 6.92 23.86 -5.28
CA LEU A 576 6.35 23.92 -6.63
C LEU A 576 4.87 24.34 -6.58
N LEU A 577 4.05 23.72 -5.73
CA LEU A 577 2.64 24.06 -5.57
C LEU A 577 2.43 25.48 -5.05
N LEU A 578 3.17 25.91 -4.02
CA LEU A 578 3.14 27.29 -3.53
C LEU A 578 3.40 28.28 -4.68
N SER A 579 4.37 27.97 -5.55
CA SER A 579 4.72 28.82 -6.68
C SER A 579 3.65 28.91 -7.76
N LEU A 580 2.72 27.93 -7.83
CA LEU A 580 1.65 27.84 -8.82
C LEU A 580 0.29 28.32 -8.26
N HIS A 581 0.02 28.12 -6.97
CA HIS A 581 -1.14 28.71 -6.28
C HIS A 581 -1.07 30.25 -6.29
N GLU A 582 0.11 30.84 -6.10
CA GLU A 582 0.30 32.30 -6.21
C GLU A 582 -0.10 32.85 -7.60
N GLN A 583 0.12 32.07 -8.67
CA GLN A 583 -0.30 32.43 -10.02
C GLN A 583 -1.82 32.29 -10.20
N ARG A 584 -2.41 31.20 -9.68
CA ARG A 584 -3.85 30.96 -9.64
C ARG A 584 -4.60 32.09 -8.94
N ASP A 585 -4.12 32.51 -7.77
CA ASP A 585 -4.78 33.52 -6.93
C ASP A 585 -4.74 34.90 -7.58
N THR A 586 -3.66 35.19 -8.32
CA THR A 586 -3.53 36.38 -9.17
C THR A 586 -4.56 36.39 -10.31
N LEU A 587 -4.90 35.22 -10.89
CA LEU A 587 -5.90 35.09 -11.95
C LEU A 587 -7.33 35.22 -11.42
N LYS A 588 -7.65 34.56 -10.29
CA LYS A 588 -8.95 34.65 -9.61
C LYS A 588 -9.35 36.10 -9.29
N ALA A 589 -8.40 36.87 -8.73
CA ALA A 589 -8.60 38.27 -8.38
C ALA A 589 -8.96 39.17 -9.58
N GLN A 590 -8.54 38.81 -10.80
CA GLN A 590 -8.91 39.57 -12.01
C GLN A 590 -10.35 39.27 -12.43
N LEU A 591 -10.75 38.00 -12.41
CA LEU A 591 -12.08 37.56 -12.85
C LEU A 591 -13.22 37.99 -11.90
N ASN A 592 -13.01 37.96 -10.58
CA ASN A 592 -14.05 38.37 -9.60
C ASN A 592 -14.50 39.83 -9.81
N ASN A 593 -13.56 40.71 -10.17
CA ASN A 593 -13.84 42.13 -10.43
C ASN A 593 -14.74 42.33 -11.66
N GLU A 594 -14.62 41.51 -12.70
CA GLU A 594 -15.45 41.63 -13.91
C GLU A 594 -16.86 41.06 -13.69
N ALA A 595 -16.98 39.91 -13.02
CA ALA A 595 -18.28 39.25 -12.81
C ALA A 595 -19.22 40.03 -11.87
N ALA A 596 -18.66 40.71 -10.86
CA ALA A 596 -19.45 41.51 -9.91
C ALA A 596 -20.27 42.62 -10.59
N VAL A 597 -19.74 43.22 -11.65
CA VAL A 597 -20.40 44.29 -12.41
C VAL A 597 -21.67 43.79 -13.10
N LEU A 598 -21.69 42.53 -13.59
CA LEU A 598 -22.84 41.99 -14.30
C LEU A 598 -23.98 41.57 -13.37
N VAL A 599 -23.66 40.96 -12.22
CA VAL A 599 -24.68 40.47 -11.28
C VAL A 599 -25.54 41.63 -10.75
N LEU A 600 -24.93 42.73 -10.34
CA LEU A 600 -25.62 43.94 -9.83
C LEU A 600 -26.67 44.48 -10.82
N ALA A 601 -26.36 44.49 -12.13
CA ALA A 601 -27.28 44.96 -13.15
C ALA A 601 -28.52 44.06 -13.33
N SER A 602 -28.45 42.78 -12.91
CA SER A 602 -29.53 41.81 -13.13
C SER A 602 -30.61 41.82 -12.03
N PHE A 603 -30.26 42.16 -10.78
CA PHE A 603 -31.21 42.16 -9.66
C PHE A 603 -32.14 43.37 -9.64
N ALA A 604 -31.70 44.52 -10.14
CA ALA A 604 -32.52 45.73 -10.24
C ALA A 604 -33.75 45.54 -11.15
N GLU A 605 -33.63 44.73 -12.22
CA GLU A 605 -34.73 44.38 -13.14
C GLU A 605 -35.76 43.43 -12.51
N LEU A 606 -35.36 42.59 -11.55
CA LEU A 606 -36.22 41.58 -10.92
C LEU A 606 -37.23 42.18 -9.93
N GLU A 607 -36.80 43.16 -9.13
CA GLU A 607 -37.63 43.83 -8.14
C GLU A 607 -38.81 44.58 -8.79
N ALA A 608 -38.53 45.31 -9.87
CA ALA A 608 -39.51 46.10 -10.61
C ALA A 608 -40.73 45.26 -11.05
N ARG A 609 -40.51 44.00 -11.44
CA ARG A 609 -41.54 43.08 -11.90
C ARG A 609 -42.41 42.49 -10.77
N GLN A 610 -41.91 42.40 -9.54
CA GLN A 610 -42.72 41.89 -8.42
C GLN A 610 -43.70 42.93 -7.88
N LEU A 611 -43.29 44.20 -7.83
CA LEU A 611 -44.16 45.29 -7.36
C LEU A 611 -45.42 45.44 -8.22
N GLU A 612 -45.35 45.08 -9.50
CA GLU A 612 -46.48 45.04 -10.43
C GLU A 612 -47.54 43.97 -10.03
N GLN A 613 -47.09 42.77 -9.61
CA GLN A 613 -47.98 41.63 -9.36
C GLN A 613 -48.85 41.79 -8.10
N PHE A 614 -48.32 42.35 -7.01
CA PHE A 614 -49.08 42.50 -5.75
C PHE A 614 -50.28 43.46 -5.88
N ASN A 615 -50.21 44.44 -6.78
CA ASN A 615 -51.31 45.39 -6.98
C ASN A 615 -52.57 44.72 -7.55
N LEU A 616 -52.42 43.74 -8.44
CA LEU A 616 -53.53 43.04 -9.10
C LEU A 616 -54.41 42.23 -8.12
N TYR A 617 -53.80 41.50 -7.17
CA TYR A 617 -54.56 40.71 -6.19
C TYR A 617 -55.37 41.58 -5.21
N ARG A 618 -54.83 42.75 -4.86
CA ARG A 618 -55.46 43.72 -3.98
C ARG A 618 -56.71 44.38 -4.58
N GLU A 619 -56.85 44.33 -5.91
CA GLU A 619 -58.08 44.76 -6.62
C GLU A 619 -59.13 43.65 -6.68
N LEU A 620 -58.72 42.38 -6.85
CA LEU A 620 -59.63 41.23 -6.89
C LEU A 620 -60.33 40.97 -5.54
N GLN A 621 -59.64 41.10 -4.42
CA GLN A 621 -60.25 40.94 -3.09
C GLN A 621 -61.33 41.97 -2.76
N ARG A 622 -61.38 43.12 -3.47
CA ARG A 622 -62.42 44.14 -3.27
C ARG A 622 -63.72 43.85 -4.03
N GLN A 623 -63.80 42.73 -4.75
CA GLN A 623 -64.93 42.33 -5.59
C GLN A 623 -65.65 41.07 -5.08
N GLN A 624 -65.26 40.54 -3.91
CA GLN A 624 -65.87 39.40 -3.22
C GLN A 624 -66.49 39.83 -1.89
#